data_AF-D3DAC8-F1
#
_entry.id   AF-D3DAC8-F1
#
_cell.length_a   1.000
_cell.length_b   1.000
_cell.length_c   1.000
_cell.angle_alpha   90.00
_cell.angle_beta   90.00
_cell.angle_gamma   90.00
#
_symmetry.space_group_name_H-M   'P 1'
#
loop_
_entity.id
_entity.type
_entity.pdbx_description
1 polymer ?
#
loop_
_entity_poly.entity_id
_entity_poly.type
_entity_poly.pdbx_seq_one_letter_code
_entity_poly.pdbx_strand_id
1 'polypeptide(L)'
;MRFSLSPEQRAFAAALDDLLTASDVPAAHRAWAGGDTDPGIALWKRLAKLGVTALAVPPEHGGLGGSPLDLAVAFERLGYHAVPGPWVETVALAPILLRATADAHLLPEIADGATRVTFALPPTVPYAVDCDVTAHAYLVDDAHLVDDAHLVDDAHLDDRVDSVAGRALLRGQPGEALRSVDPARRLHVLTGGTPIAGLSEDTVRAGLDRAALAAAAILVGAGERLLAESVQYVGARRQFGRAVGEYQAVKHALADVRVGLDFARPLLHGAALELAADTTGAAGVGVATAARDVSAAKVLASTAALRAARTALQVHGAIGYTLECDLSIWILGVRALVGAWGTPADHRARVLRSLTSQPSQAGA
;
A
#
# COMPACT_ATOMS: atom_id res chain seq x y z
N MET A 1 1.91 -2.62 26.64
CA MET A 1 1.80 -2.85 25.19
C MET A 1 2.30 -4.24 24.84
N ARG A 2 1.54 -5.03 24.08
CA ARG A 2 2.04 -6.25 23.42
C ARG A 2 2.47 -5.86 22.01
N PHE A 3 3.77 -5.90 21.72
CA PHE A 3 4.33 -5.61 20.39
C PHE A 3 4.40 -6.84 19.48
N SER A 4 4.08 -8.02 20.02
CA SER A 4 4.01 -9.26 19.26
C SER A 4 2.65 -9.42 18.60
N LEU A 5 2.66 -9.89 17.36
CA LEU A 5 1.46 -10.30 16.64
C LEU A 5 0.68 -11.37 17.45
N SER A 6 -0.63 -11.43 17.25
CA SER A 6 -1.44 -12.51 17.82
C SER A 6 -1.11 -13.87 17.17
N PRO A 7 -1.47 -15.00 17.80
CA PRO A 7 -1.39 -16.32 17.15
C PRO A 7 -2.13 -16.37 15.81
N GLU A 8 -3.31 -15.74 15.73
CA GLU A 8 -4.15 -15.69 14.52
C GLU A 8 -3.46 -14.89 13.41
N GLN A 9 -2.88 -13.73 13.74
CA GLN A 9 -2.11 -12.92 12.79
C GLN A 9 -0.88 -13.66 12.24
N ARG A 10 -0.18 -14.42 13.10
CA ARG A 10 0.94 -15.26 12.64
C ARG A 10 0.48 -16.41 11.76
N ALA A 11 -0.60 -17.09 12.13
CA ALA A 11 -1.16 -18.18 11.33
C ALA A 11 -1.63 -17.70 9.96
N PHE A 12 -2.26 -16.51 9.91
CA PHE A 12 -2.66 -15.87 8.67
C PHE A 12 -1.45 -15.51 7.80
N ALA A 13 -0.42 -14.87 8.36
CA ALA A 13 0.80 -14.57 7.63
C ALA A 13 1.46 -15.82 7.04
N ALA A 14 1.53 -16.91 7.83
CA ALA A 14 2.09 -18.18 7.38
C ALA A 14 1.27 -18.80 6.25
N ALA A 15 -0.06 -18.77 6.31
CA ALA A 15 -0.92 -19.27 5.24
C ALA A 15 -0.74 -18.49 3.92
N LEU A 16 -0.55 -17.17 4.00
CA LEU A 16 -0.22 -16.34 2.84
C LEU A 16 1.16 -16.71 2.27
N ASP A 17 2.17 -16.89 3.13
CA ASP A 17 3.50 -17.31 2.71
C ASP A 17 3.47 -18.68 2.02
N ASP A 18 2.79 -19.68 2.60
CA ASP A 18 2.68 -21.01 2.00
C ASP A 18 2.02 -20.96 0.62
N LEU A 19 0.92 -20.19 0.49
CA LEU A 19 0.23 -19.99 -0.79
C LEU A 19 1.16 -19.36 -1.83
N LEU A 20 1.84 -18.28 -1.45
CA LEU A 20 2.65 -17.46 -2.35
C LEU A 20 3.97 -18.13 -2.71
N THR A 21 4.62 -18.84 -1.78
CA THR A 21 5.80 -19.67 -2.07
C THR A 21 5.47 -20.83 -3.01
N ALA A 22 4.27 -21.44 -2.87
CA ALA A 22 3.79 -22.46 -3.79
C ALA A 22 3.33 -21.89 -5.15
N SER A 23 3.37 -20.57 -5.32
CA SER A 23 3.00 -19.87 -6.53
C SER A 23 4.23 -19.31 -7.22
N ASP A 24 4.34 -19.45 -8.53
CA ASP A 24 5.42 -18.78 -9.29
C ASP A 24 5.10 -17.28 -9.43
N VAL A 25 5.18 -16.54 -8.31
CA VAL A 25 4.86 -15.12 -8.25
C VAL A 25 5.80 -14.29 -9.13
N PRO A 26 7.12 -14.56 -9.21
CA PRO A 26 7.99 -13.86 -10.15
C PRO A 26 7.57 -14.03 -11.62
N ALA A 27 7.12 -15.22 -12.03
CA ALA A 27 6.58 -15.40 -13.38
C ALA A 27 5.27 -14.63 -13.57
N ALA A 28 4.35 -14.68 -12.60
CA ALA A 28 3.11 -13.92 -12.65
C ALA A 28 3.34 -12.40 -12.71
N HIS A 29 4.32 -11.88 -11.96
CA HIS A 29 4.72 -10.48 -12.00
C HIS A 29 5.29 -10.07 -13.35
N ARG A 30 6.13 -10.91 -13.96
CA ARG A 30 6.65 -10.65 -15.32
C ARG A 30 5.57 -10.70 -16.39
N ALA A 31 4.65 -11.66 -16.30
CA ALA A 31 3.50 -11.74 -17.20
C ALA A 31 2.66 -10.46 -17.10
N TRP A 32 2.36 -10.02 -15.87
CA TRP A 32 1.64 -8.78 -15.60
C TRP A 32 2.34 -7.56 -16.21
N ALA A 33 3.66 -7.44 -16.01
CA ALA A 33 4.48 -6.41 -16.62
C ALA A 33 4.48 -6.45 -18.17
N GLY A 34 4.30 -7.64 -18.75
CA GLY A 34 4.16 -7.86 -20.19
C GLY A 34 2.73 -7.66 -20.73
N GLY A 35 1.75 -7.39 -19.86
CA GLY A 35 0.35 -7.20 -20.21
C GLY A 35 -0.53 -8.47 -20.11
N ASP A 36 0.07 -9.64 -19.85
CA ASP A 36 -0.69 -10.85 -19.54
C ASP A 36 -1.01 -10.90 -18.04
N THR A 37 -2.24 -10.53 -17.70
CA THR A 37 -2.65 -10.35 -16.30
C THR A 37 -3.33 -11.59 -15.71
N ASP A 38 -3.57 -12.63 -16.52
CA ASP A 38 -4.30 -13.84 -16.10
C ASP A 38 -3.63 -14.56 -14.91
N PRO A 39 -2.29 -14.77 -14.90
CA PRO A 39 -1.62 -15.37 -13.74
C PRO A 39 -1.76 -14.53 -12.47
N GLY A 40 -1.66 -13.20 -12.58
CA GLY A 40 -1.84 -12.29 -11.46
C GLY A 40 -3.27 -12.27 -10.92
N ILE A 41 -4.27 -12.29 -11.80
CA ILE A 41 -5.69 -12.39 -11.44
C ILE A 41 -5.99 -13.76 -10.79
N ALA A 42 -5.33 -14.84 -11.21
CA ALA A 42 -5.45 -16.14 -10.55
C ALA A 42 -4.89 -16.09 -9.11
N LEU A 43 -3.76 -15.41 -8.88
CA LEU A 43 -3.24 -15.17 -7.53
C LEU A 43 -4.19 -14.32 -6.69
N TRP A 44 -4.74 -13.24 -7.28
CA TRP A 44 -5.75 -12.39 -6.64
C TRP A 44 -6.92 -13.22 -6.11
N LYS A 45 -7.51 -14.07 -6.95
CA LYS A 45 -8.64 -14.94 -6.57
C LYS A 45 -8.28 -15.91 -5.45
N ARG A 46 -7.05 -16.42 -5.41
CA ARG A 46 -6.60 -17.32 -4.34
C ARG A 46 -6.39 -16.58 -3.02
N LEU A 47 -5.83 -15.37 -3.06
CA LEU A 47 -5.66 -14.51 -1.89
C LEU A 47 -7.01 -13.99 -1.35
N ALA A 48 -7.96 -13.69 -2.24
CA ALA A 48 -9.33 -13.34 -1.86
C ALA A 48 -10.02 -14.47 -1.09
N LYS A 49 -9.84 -15.73 -1.51
CA LYS A 49 -10.33 -16.91 -0.77
C LYS A 49 -9.71 -17.08 0.62
N LEU A 50 -8.50 -16.55 0.84
CA LEU A 50 -7.88 -16.50 2.17
C LEU A 50 -8.34 -15.27 2.98
N GLY A 51 -9.20 -14.42 2.42
CA GLY A 51 -9.80 -13.27 3.09
C GLY A 51 -9.03 -11.97 2.93
N VAL A 52 -7.95 -11.91 2.14
CA VAL A 52 -7.10 -10.70 2.02
C VAL A 52 -7.91 -9.49 1.55
N THR A 53 -8.76 -9.67 0.54
CA THR A 53 -9.59 -8.60 -0.04
C THR A 53 -10.73 -8.16 0.87
N ALA A 54 -11.18 -9.04 1.76
CA ALA A 54 -12.23 -8.78 2.74
C ALA A 54 -11.73 -8.09 4.02
N LEU A 55 -10.41 -8.02 4.25
CA LEU A 55 -9.83 -7.55 5.52
C LEU A 55 -10.34 -6.17 5.93
N ALA A 56 -10.25 -5.16 5.07
CA ALA A 56 -10.66 -3.80 5.41
C ALA A 56 -12.13 -3.51 5.08
N VAL A 57 -12.83 -4.46 4.44
CA VAL A 57 -14.25 -4.31 4.16
C VAL A 57 -15.04 -4.54 5.47
N PRO A 58 -16.01 -3.68 5.79
CA PRO A 58 -16.85 -3.85 6.97
C PRO A 58 -17.73 -5.13 6.91
N PRO A 59 -18.04 -5.76 8.05
CA PRO A 59 -18.88 -6.96 8.09
C PRO A 59 -20.26 -6.78 7.46
N GLU A 60 -20.87 -5.60 7.57
CA GLU A 60 -22.16 -5.28 6.95
C GLU A 60 -22.13 -5.30 5.41
N HIS A 61 -20.93 -5.24 4.82
CA HIS A 61 -20.70 -5.38 3.38
C HIS A 61 -20.02 -6.72 3.03
N GLY A 62 -20.12 -7.75 3.88
CA GLY A 62 -19.55 -9.08 3.63
C GLY A 62 -18.04 -9.18 3.86
N GLY A 63 -17.43 -8.18 4.51
CA GLY A 63 -16.02 -8.18 4.86
C GLY A 63 -15.71 -8.85 6.21
N LEU A 64 -14.43 -8.83 6.58
CA LEU A 64 -13.93 -9.40 7.84
C LEU A 64 -13.78 -8.34 8.95
N GLY A 65 -13.83 -7.05 8.63
CA GLY A 65 -13.64 -5.97 9.61
C GLY A 65 -12.29 -6.04 10.34
N GLY A 66 -11.25 -6.52 9.68
CA GLY A 66 -9.90 -6.64 10.19
C GLY A 66 -9.29 -5.29 10.58
N SER A 67 -8.41 -5.33 11.57
CA SER A 67 -7.68 -4.15 12.04
C SER A 67 -6.66 -3.67 10.99
N PRO A 68 -6.22 -2.40 11.07
CA PRO A 68 -5.07 -1.93 10.27
C PRO A 68 -3.81 -2.79 10.45
N LEU A 69 -3.65 -3.46 11.61
CA LEU A 69 -2.53 -4.36 11.84
C LEU A 69 -2.67 -5.66 11.03
N ASP A 70 -3.88 -6.20 10.90
CA ASP A 70 -4.14 -7.38 10.05
C ASP A 70 -3.85 -7.06 8.58
N LEU A 71 -4.22 -5.84 8.14
CA LEU A 71 -3.87 -5.33 6.82
C LEU A 71 -2.35 -5.21 6.63
N ALA A 72 -1.63 -4.63 7.60
CA ALA A 72 -0.18 -4.50 7.54
C ALA A 72 0.51 -5.87 7.46
N VAL A 73 0.04 -6.85 8.22
CA VAL A 73 0.54 -8.23 8.18
C VAL A 73 0.37 -8.85 6.78
N ALA A 74 -0.81 -8.72 6.16
CA ALA A 74 -1.05 -9.23 4.81
C ALA A 74 -0.15 -8.54 3.78
N PHE A 75 -0.10 -7.21 3.81
CA PHE A 75 0.61 -6.40 2.81
C PHE A 75 2.13 -6.57 2.90
N GLU A 76 2.66 -6.88 4.08
CA GLU A 76 4.06 -7.27 4.20
C GLU A 76 4.36 -8.58 3.45
N ARG A 77 3.46 -9.57 3.52
CA ARG A 77 3.61 -10.82 2.74
C ARG A 77 3.49 -10.55 1.24
N LEU A 78 2.53 -9.73 0.82
CA LEU A 78 2.40 -9.33 -0.59
C LEU A 78 3.69 -8.66 -1.11
N GLY A 79 4.30 -7.78 -0.33
CA GLY A 79 5.58 -7.16 -0.67
C GLY A 79 6.76 -8.12 -0.67
N TYR A 80 6.81 -9.07 0.26
CA TYR A 80 7.84 -10.11 0.30
C TYR A 80 7.83 -10.96 -0.98
N HIS A 81 6.66 -11.29 -1.50
CA HIS A 81 6.53 -12.10 -2.72
C HIS A 81 6.44 -11.29 -4.01
N ALA A 82 6.41 -9.95 -3.93
CA ALA A 82 6.17 -9.05 -5.07
C ALA A 82 4.89 -9.38 -5.84
N VAL A 83 3.76 -9.49 -5.14
CA VAL A 83 2.46 -9.73 -5.78
C VAL A 83 2.05 -8.48 -6.59
N PRO A 84 1.80 -8.60 -7.91
CA PRO A 84 1.38 -7.47 -8.73
C PRO A 84 -0.11 -7.12 -8.53
N GLY A 85 -0.49 -5.91 -8.94
CA GLY A 85 -1.87 -5.45 -9.02
C GLY A 85 -2.28 -4.36 -8.03
N PRO A 86 -3.52 -3.84 -8.14
CA PRO A 86 -4.01 -2.65 -7.44
C PRO A 86 -4.43 -2.94 -5.99
N TRP A 87 -3.59 -3.64 -5.22
CA TRP A 87 -3.91 -4.10 -3.86
C TRP A 87 -4.14 -2.94 -2.89
N VAL A 88 -3.30 -1.91 -2.92
CA VAL A 88 -3.44 -0.78 -1.99
C VAL A 88 -4.72 0.00 -2.30
N GLU A 89 -4.97 0.23 -3.58
CA GLU A 89 -6.12 0.95 -4.09
C GLU A 89 -7.43 0.20 -3.77
N THR A 90 -7.51 -1.08 -4.13
CA THR A 90 -8.73 -1.88 -3.97
C THR A 90 -8.98 -2.27 -2.51
N VAL A 91 -7.95 -2.74 -1.79
CA VAL A 91 -8.15 -3.35 -0.47
C VAL A 91 -7.95 -2.36 0.66
N ALA A 92 -6.98 -1.44 0.56
CA ALA A 92 -6.69 -0.50 1.65
C ALA A 92 -7.52 0.80 1.55
N LEU A 93 -7.74 1.31 0.33
CA LEU A 93 -8.35 2.62 0.12
C LEU A 93 -9.86 2.55 -0.18
N ALA A 94 -10.27 1.69 -1.11
CA ALA A 94 -11.67 1.62 -1.56
C ALA A 94 -12.69 1.45 -0.41
N PRO A 95 -12.45 0.58 0.61
CA PRO A 95 -13.41 0.41 1.69
C PRO A 95 -13.64 1.65 2.54
N ILE A 96 -12.71 2.62 2.50
CA ILE A 96 -12.86 3.91 3.19
C ILE A 96 -13.60 4.90 2.29
N LEU A 97 -13.17 5.04 1.03
CA LEU A 97 -13.69 6.09 0.14
C LEU A 97 -15.07 5.77 -0.46
N LEU A 98 -15.43 4.49 -0.61
CA LEU A 98 -16.70 4.10 -1.24
C LEU A 98 -17.84 3.85 -0.25
N ARG A 99 -17.55 3.75 1.05
CA ARG A 99 -18.52 3.28 2.07
C ARG A 99 -19.80 4.10 2.16
N ALA A 100 -19.68 5.42 2.00
CA ALA A 100 -20.79 6.36 2.10
C ALA A 100 -21.13 6.98 0.75
N THR A 101 -20.98 6.22 -0.33
CA THR A 101 -21.24 6.68 -1.71
C THR A 101 -22.22 5.75 -2.41
N ALA A 102 -22.74 6.18 -3.56
CA ALA A 102 -23.57 5.33 -4.42
C ALA A 102 -22.87 4.01 -4.82
N ASP A 103 -21.53 3.97 -4.78
CA ASP A 103 -20.71 2.80 -5.13
C ASP A 103 -20.41 1.88 -3.93
N ALA A 104 -21.02 2.11 -2.77
CA ALA A 104 -20.92 1.20 -1.62
C ALA A 104 -21.41 -0.23 -1.93
N HIS A 105 -22.27 -0.39 -2.94
CA HIS A 105 -22.74 -1.69 -3.44
C HIS A 105 -21.62 -2.56 -4.02
N LEU A 106 -20.46 -1.99 -4.37
CA LEU A 106 -19.28 -2.73 -4.83
C LEU A 106 -18.46 -3.34 -3.69
N LEU A 107 -18.68 -2.92 -2.44
CA LEU A 107 -17.89 -3.41 -1.29
C LEU A 107 -17.99 -4.94 -1.09
N PRO A 108 -19.16 -5.60 -1.24
CA PRO A 108 -19.24 -7.06 -1.23
C PRO A 108 -18.44 -7.73 -2.35
N GLU A 109 -18.45 -7.18 -3.56
CA GLU A 109 -17.66 -7.69 -4.70
C GLU A 109 -16.16 -7.43 -4.53
N ILE A 110 -15.78 -6.39 -3.80
CA ILE A 110 -14.40 -6.19 -3.39
C ILE A 110 -14.03 -7.23 -2.33
N ALA A 111 -14.89 -7.49 -1.35
CA ALA A 111 -14.63 -8.46 -0.29
C ALA A 111 -14.43 -9.88 -0.84
N ASP A 112 -15.27 -10.33 -1.76
CA ASP A 112 -15.14 -11.66 -2.40
C ASP A 112 -14.01 -11.74 -3.45
N GLY A 113 -13.47 -10.58 -3.86
CA GLY A 113 -12.38 -10.43 -4.81
C GLY A 113 -12.80 -10.48 -6.29
N ALA A 114 -14.09 -10.41 -6.60
CA ALA A 114 -14.61 -10.31 -7.97
C ALA A 114 -14.22 -8.98 -8.62
N THR A 115 -14.32 -7.89 -7.85
CA THR A 115 -14.11 -6.53 -8.35
C THR A 115 -12.80 -5.92 -7.85
N ARG A 116 -12.11 -5.24 -8.76
CA ARG A 116 -10.89 -4.46 -8.49
C ARG A 116 -11.14 -3.03 -8.91
N VAL A 117 -10.65 -2.09 -8.12
CA VAL A 117 -10.79 -0.65 -8.37
C VAL A 117 -9.47 0.08 -8.15
N THR A 118 -9.32 1.24 -8.78
CA THR A 118 -8.13 2.08 -8.66
C THR A 118 -8.48 3.54 -8.44
N PHE A 119 -7.51 4.33 -7.95
CA PHE A 119 -7.74 5.72 -7.57
C PHE A 119 -6.60 6.63 -8.02
N ALA A 120 -6.95 7.85 -8.42
CA ALA A 120 -6.05 8.99 -8.48
C ALA A 120 -6.56 10.08 -7.52
N LEU A 121 -5.65 10.65 -6.72
CA LEU A 121 -5.90 11.75 -5.78
C LEU A 121 -4.80 12.81 -5.94
N PRO A 122 -4.76 13.57 -7.05
CA PRO A 122 -3.76 14.61 -7.24
C PRO A 122 -3.79 15.66 -6.11
N PRO A 123 -2.63 16.28 -5.77
CA PRO A 123 -1.31 15.97 -6.29
C PRO A 123 -0.63 14.77 -5.59
N THR A 124 -1.18 14.25 -4.49
CA THR A 124 -0.53 13.22 -3.64
C THR A 124 -0.41 11.86 -4.33
N VAL A 125 -1.44 11.48 -5.10
CA VAL A 125 -1.49 10.25 -5.89
C VAL A 125 -1.91 10.65 -7.31
N PRO A 126 -0.98 11.18 -8.12
CA PRO A 126 -1.34 11.80 -9.39
C PRO A 126 -1.78 10.82 -10.49
N TYR A 127 -1.53 9.52 -10.30
CA TYR A 127 -1.83 8.48 -11.26
C TYR A 127 -2.60 7.35 -10.60
N ALA A 128 -3.60 6.84 -11.30
CA ALA A 128 -4.20 5.54 -11.01
C ALA A 128 -3.32 4.42 -11.57
N VAL A 129 -3.29 3.28 -10.89
CA VAL A 129 -2.55 2.09 -11.36
C VAL A 129 -3.48 1.07 -12.01
N ASP A 130 -3.00 0.40 -13.05
CA ASP A 130 -3.60 -0.79 -13.67
C ASP A 130 -5.10 -0.61 -14.01
N CYS A 131 -5.43 0.52 -14.65
CA CYS A 131 -6.81 0.82 -15.07
C CYS A 131 -7.38 -0.21 -16.06
N ASP A 132 -6.53 -0.94 -16.77
CA ASP A 132 -6.89 -1.94 -17.77
C ASP A 132 -7.37 -3.28 -17.16
N VAL A 133 -7.21 -3.49 -15.86
CA VAL A 133 -7.64 -4.71 -15.14
C VAL A 133 -8.57 -4.43 -13.95
N THR A 134 -8.98 -3.17 -13.80
CA THR A 134 -9.95 -2.71 -12.81
C THR A 134 -11.28 -2.44 -13.47
N ALA A 135 -12.36 -2.71 -12.74
CA ALA A 135 -13.71 -2.44 -13.24
C ALA A 135 -14.03 -0.94 -13.19
N HIS A 136 -13.48 -0.24 -12.19
CA HIS A 136 -13.70 1.18 -11.97
C HIS A 136 -12.40 1.89 -11.58
N ALA A 137 -12.23 3.10 -12.13
CA ALA A 137 -11.17 4.03 -11.77
C ALA A 137 -11.81 5.30 -11.22
N TYR A 138 -11.30 5.80 -10.10
CA TYR A 138 -11.87 6.95 -9.41
C TYR A 138 -10.88 8.10 -9.34
N LEU A 139 -11.36 9.30 -9.65
CA LEU A 139 -10.62 10.54 -9.46
C LEU A 139 -11.17 11.27 -8.23
N VAL A 140 -10.32 11.61 -7.27
CA VAL A 140 -10.66 12.53 -6.19
C VAL A 140 -10.11 13.91 -6.56
N ASP A 141 -11.03 14.81 -6.90
CA ASP A 141 -10.73 16.16 -7.35
C ASP A 141 -10.96 17.18 -6.22
N ASP A 142 -10.16 18.24 -6.20
CA ASP A 142 -10.32 19.37 -5.28
C ASP A 142 -11.56 20.24 -5.62
N ALA A 143 -12.24 19.94 -6.74
CA ALA A 143 -13.55 20.51 -7.04
C ALA A 143 -14.52 20.21 -5.89
N HIS A 144 -14.98 21.26 -5.21
CA HIS A 144 -16.09 21.15 -4.27
C HIS A 144 -17.36 20.90 -5.07
N LEU A 145 -18.11 19.85 -4.72
CA LEU A 145 -19.51 19.75 -5.12
C LEU A 145 -20.26 20.84 -4.34
N VAL A 146 -20.38 22.01 -4.96
CA VAL A 146 -21.28 23.05 -4.50
C VAL A 146 -22.67 22.62 -4.95
N ASP A 147 -23.61 22.62 -4.01
CA ASP A 147 -25.01 22.30 -4.25
C ASP A 147 -25.59 23.10 -5.45
N ASP A 148 -26.65 22.54 -6.04
CA ASP A 148 -27.41 22.97 -7.24
C ASP A 148 -27.00 22.37 -8.61
N ALA A 149 -27.43 21.12 -8.86
CA ALA A 149 -28.28 20.73 -10.00
C ALA A 149 -28.33 19.19 -10.20
N HIS A 150 -29.52 18.61 -10.01
CA HIS A 150 -30.03 17.45 -10.76
C HIS A 150 -29.06 16.29 -11.08
N LEU A 151 -28.62 15.54 -10.08
CA LEU A 151 -28.15 14.16 -10.28
C LEU A 151 -29.15 13.16 -9.68
N VAL A 152 -30.41 13.22 -10.14
CA VAL A 152 -31.33 12.07 -10.06
C VAL A 152 -32.21 12.12 -11.30
N ASP A 153 -31.94 11.25 -12.27
CA ASP A 153 -32.98 10.82 -13.21
C ASP A 153 -33.85 9.80 -12.46
N ASP A 154 -35.09 10.22 -12.21
CA ASP A 154 -36.31 9.47 -11.89
C ASP A 154 -36.21 7.97 -11.55
N ALA A 155 -36.01 7.66 -10.26
CA ALA A 155 -36.84 6.74 -9.45
C ALA A 155 -36.09 6.42 -8.15
N HIS A 156 -36.73 6.67 -7.00
CA HIS A 156 -36.24 6.55 -5.61
C HIS A 156 -35.77 7.87 -4.99
N LEU A 157 -36.77 8.65 -4.60
CA LEU A 157 -36.67 9.88 -3.82
C LEU A 157 -36.43 9.52 -2.34
N ASP A 158 -35.18 9.24 -1.93
CA ASP A 158 -34.77 9.34 -0.51
C ASP A 158 -33.25 9.55 -0.27
N ASP A 159 -32.39 9.36 -1.28
CA ASP A 159 -30.94 9.58 -1.12
C ASP A 159 -30.53 11.03 -1.49
N ARG A 160 -30.69 11.96 -0.55
CA ARG A 160 -30.03 13.27 -0.64
C ARG A 160 -28.56 13.09 -0.27
N VAL A 161 -27.65 13.36 -1.21
CA VAL A 161 -26.22 13.52 -0.90
C VAL A 161 -26.06 14.86 -0.19
N ASP A 162 -25.89 14.83 1.13
CA ASP A 162 -25.58 16.03 1.90
C ASP A 162 -24.28 16.67 1.39
N SER A 163 -24.29 17.99 1.18
CA SER A 163 -23.12 18.74 0.74
C SER A 163 -22.07 18.79 1.84
N VAL A 164 -21.08 17.91 1.74
CA VAL A 164 -19.90 17.94 2.60
C VAL A 164 -18.89 18.89 1.95
N ALA A 165 -18.50 19.96 2.66
CA ALA A 165 -17.35 20.77 2.26
C ALA A 165 -16.10 19.87 2.21
N GLY A 166 -15.66 19.53 1.01
CA GLY A 166 -14.65 18.50 0.78
C GLY A 166 -14.46 18.20 -0.71
N ARG A 167 -13.85 17.05 -1.02
CA ARG A 167 -13.42 16.71 -2.39
C ARG A 167 -14.50 15.98 -3.16
N ALA A 168 -14.60 16.19 -4.47
CA ALA A 168 -15.48 15.39 -5.32
C ALA A 168 -14.83 14.03 -5.61
N LEU A 169 -15.61 12.95 -5.47
CA LEU A 169 -15.27 11.63 -5.98
C LEU A 169 -15.98 11.44 -7.33
N LEU A 170 -15.20 11.22 -8.38
CA LEU A 170 -15.70 10.99 -9.74
C LEU A 170 -15.33 9.59 -10.22
N ARG A 171 -16.20 8.98 -11.04
CA ARG A 171 -15.81 7.84 -11.88
C ARG A 171 -14.97 8.35 -13.04
N GLY A 172 -13.65 8.34 -12.86
CA GLY A 172 -12.68 8.94 -13.76
C GLY A 172 -12.49 8.12 -15.04
N GLN A 173 -12.17 8.81 -16.13
CA GLN A 173 -11.84 8.15 -17.40
C GLN A 173 -10.31 8.00 -17.52
N PRO A 174 -9.78 6.78 -17.70
CA PRO A 174 -8.35 6.58 -17.85
C PRO A 174 -7.86 7.07 -19.21
N GLY A 175 -6.83 7.90 -19.20
CA GLY A 175 -6.04 8.21 -20.39
C GLY A 175 -5.10 7.06 -20.79
N GLU A 176 -4.22 7.34 -21.75
CA GLU A 176 -3.19 6.40 -22.20
C GLU A 176 -2.28 5.96 -21.05
N ALA A 177 -1.87 4.69 -21.08
CA ALA A 177 -0.95 4.13 -20.10
C ALA A 177 0.44 4.79 -20.22
N LEU A 178 0.93 5.32 -19.10
CA LEU A 178 2.24 5.90 -18.96
C LEU A 178 3.28 4.86 -18.55
N ARG A 179 4.51 5.07 -19.00
CA ARG A 179 5.64 4.23 -18.60
C ARG A 179 6.03 4.48 -17.14
N SER A 180 6.03 3.41 -16.36
CA SER A 180 6.54 3.38 -14.99
C SER A 180 7.97 2.84 -14.92
N VAL A 181 8.68 3.18 -13.84
CA VAL A 181 9.96 2.54 -13.49
C VAL A 181 9.79 1.07 -13.15
N ASP A 182 8.63 0.72 -12.59
CA ASP A 182 8.19 -0.65 -12.38
C ASP A 182 7.16 -1.00 -13.46
N PRO A 183 7.51 -1.81 -14.47
CA PRO A 183 6.61 -2.17 -15.56
C PRO A 183 5.33 -2.89 -15.10
N ALA A 184 5.32 -3.51 -13.92
CA ALA A 184 4.11 -4.14 -13.38
C ALA A 184 3.13 -3.15 -12.75
N ARG A 185 3.46 -1.86 -12.72
CA ARG A 185 2.57 -0.77 -12.31
C ARG A 185 2.28 0.13 -13.50
N ARG A 186 1.21 -0.14 -14.23
CA ARG A 186 0.82 0.69 -15.39
C ARG A 186 0.09 1.92 -14.89
N LEU A 187 0.60 3.11 -15.20
CA LEU A 187 0.11 4.35 -14.63
C LEU A 187 -0.82 5.05 -15.60
N HIS A 188 -1.93 5.62 -15.12
CA HIS A 188 -2.87 6.37 -15.93
C HIS A 188 -3.17 7.70 -15.26
N VAL A 189 -3.19 8.78 -16.06
CA VAL A 189 -3.85 10.01 -15.66
C VAL A 189 -5.35 9.80 -15.84
N LEU A 190 -6.12 10.09 -14.80
CA LEU A 190 -7.57 10.10 -14.90
C LEU A 190 -8.04 11.52 -15.25
N THR A 191 -9.00 11.63 -16.16
CA THR A 191 -9.62 12.91 -16.54
C THR A 191 -11.14 12.83 -16.43
N GLY A 192 -11.74 13.98 -16.11
CA GLY A 192 -13.19 14.15 -16.04
C GLY A 192 -13.87 13.12 -15.13
N GLY A 193 -15.08 12.74 -15.53
CA GLY A 193 -15.87 11.71 -14.88
C GLY A 193 -17.21 12.21 -14.38
N THR A 194 -18.09 11.25 -14.08
CA THR A 194 -19.38 11.54 -13.42
C THR A 194 -19.13 11.63 -11.92
N PRO A 195 -19.50 12.75 -11.24
CA PRO A 195 -19.46 12.82 -9.79
C PRO A 195 -20.39 11.77 -9.17
N ILE A 196 -19.92 11.06 -8.16
CA ILE A 196 -20.69 10.04 -7.44
C ILE A 196 -20.87 10.33 -5.95
N ALA A 197 -20.03 11.20 -5.37
CA ALA A 197 -20.15 11.65 -3.98
C ALA A 197 -19.26 12.86 -3.69
N GLY A 198 -19.61 13.61 -2.63
CA GLY A 198 -18.68 14.49 -1.92
C GLY A 198 -18.02 13.75 -0.76
N LEU A 199 -16.70 13.91 -0.59
CA LEU A 199 -15.92 13.29 0.46
C LEU A 199 -15.41 14.35 1.43
N SER A 200 -15.59 14.14 2.74
CA SER A 200 -14.94 14.99 3.73
C SER A 200 -13.42 14.88 3.65
N GLU A 201 -12.70 15.96 3.96
CA GLU A 201 -11.24 15.94 4.08
C GLU A 201 -10.75 14.88 5.09
N ASP A 202 -11.54 14.60 6.13
CA ASP A 202 -11.23 13.54 7.10
C ASP A 202 -11.32 12.14 6.48
N THR A 203 -12.31 11.89 5.62
CA THR A 203 -12.43 10.61 4.90
C THR A 203 -11.28 10.41 3.93
N VAL A 204 -10.92 11.46 3.17
CA VAL A 204 -9.79 11.45 2.25
C VAL A 204 -8.48 11.20 3.01
N ARG A 205 -8.27 11.90 4.12
CA ARG A 205 -7.10 11.74 4.99
C ARG A 205 -7.01 10.34 5.58
N ALA A 206 -8.11 9.79 6.09
CA ALA A 206 -8.16 8.42 6.61
C ALA A 206 -7.83 7.38 5.53
N GLY A 207 -8.35 7.58 4.31
CA GLY A 207 -8.04 6.75 3.15
C GLY A 207 -6.55 6.78 2.79
N LEU A 208 -5.98 7.98 2.65
CA LEU A 208 -4.55 8.16 2.35
C LEU A 208 -3.66 7.58 3.45
N ASP A 209 -4.04 7.70 4.72
CA ASP A 209 -3.30 7.11 5.84
C ASP A 209 -3.32 5.57 5.79
N ARG A 210 -4.46 4.97 5.48
CA ARG A 210 -4.56 3.52 5.32
C ARG A 210 -3.74 3.02 4.13
N ALA A 211 -3.79 3.74 3.02
CA ALA A 211 -3.02 3.42 1.83
C ALA A 211 -1.50 3.57 2.04
N ALA A 212 -1.06 4.62 2.75
CA ALA A 212 0.34 4.83 3.11
C ALA A 212 0.86 3.75 4.07
N LEU A 213 0.04 3.29 5.03
CA LEU A 213 0.36 2.16 5.91
C LEU A 213 0.56 0.87 5.10
N ALA A 214 -0.38 0.55 4.21
CA ALA A 214 -0.31 -0.60 3.33
C ALA A 214 0.94 -0.56 2.42
N ALA A 215 1.25 0.60 1.84
CA ALA A 215 2.46 0.79 1.06
C ALA A 215 3.75 0.66 1.89
N ALA A 216 3.75 1.11 3.15
CA ALA A 216 4.87 0.92 4.07
C ALA A 216 5.08 -0.56 4.40
N ALA A 217 4.01 -1.33 4.59
CA ALA A 217 4.07 -2.77 4.79
C ALA A 217 4.67 -3.51 3.58
N ILE A 218 4.22 -3.20 2.36
CA ILE A 218 4.80 -3.77 1.13
C ILE A 218 6.31 -3.47 1.05
N LEU A 219 6.73 -2.23 1.38
CA LEU A 219 8.14 -1.85 1.37
C LEU A 219 8.98 -2.64 2.38
N VAL A 220 8.46 -2.88 3.59
CA VAL A 220 9.13 -3.73 4.59
C VAL A 220 9.28 -5.15 4.06
N GLY A 221 8.21 -5.74 3.53
CA GLY A 221 8.23 -7.08 2.93
C GLY A 221 9.24 -7.21 1.79
N ALA A 222 9.22 -6.26 0.86
CA ALA A 222 10.15 -6.23 -0.26
C ALA A 222 11.61 -6.11 0.20
N GLY A 223 11.88 -5.30 1.23
CA GLY A 223 13.19 -5.18 1.84
C GLY A 223 13.67 -6.48 2.49
N GLU A 224 12.80 -7.21 3.17
CA GLU A 224 13.11 -8.52 3.75
C GLU A 224 13.43 -9.56 2.68
N ARG A 225 12.70 -9.58 1.55
CA ARG A 225 13.02 -10.49 0.44
C ARG A 225 14.37 -10.16 -0.19
N LEU A 226 14.63 -8.88 -0.45
CA LEU A 226 15.92 -8.41 -0.98
C LEU A 226 17.08 -8.79 -0.06
N LEU A 227 16.90 -8.69 1.26
CA LEU A 227 17.89 -9.11 2.24
C LEU A 227 18.08 -10.64 2.21
N ALA A 228 17.00 -11.42 2.22
CA ALA A 228 17.05 -12.88 2.21
C ALA A 228 17.80 -13.42 0.98
N GLU A 229 17.43 -12.94 -0.21
CA GLU A 229 18.09 -13.30 -1.47
C GLU A 229 19.58 -12.91 -1.45
N SER A 230 19.89 -11.72 -0.95
CA SER A 230 21.28 -11.25 -0.85
C SER A 230 22.12 -12.12 0.08
N VAL A 231 21.59 -12.48 1.25
CA VAL A 231 22.28 -13.35 2.20
C VAL A 231 22.54 -14.73 1.59
N GLN A 232 21.52 -15.31 0.93
CA GLN A 232 21.66 -16.59 0.22
C GLN A 232 22.74 -16.50 -0.86
N TYR A 233 22.68 -15.48 -1.72
CA TYR A 233 23.63 -15.29 -2.82
C TYR A 233 25.07 -15.13 -2.32
N VAL A 234 25.32 -14.23 -1.37
CA VAL A 234 26.70 -13.98 -0.89
C VAL A 234 27.25 -15.15 -0.08
N GLY A 235 26.39 -15.97 0.53
CA GLY A 235 26.78 -17.22 1.19
C GLY A 235 27.22 -18.30 0.20
N ALA A 236 26.56 -18.40 -0.95
CA ALA A 236 26.86 -19.39 -1.97
C ALA A 236 28.00 -18.98 -2.92
N ARG A 237 28.06 -17.68 -3.29
CA ARG A 237 29.02 -17.16 -4.27
C ARG A 237 30.43 -17.12 -3.69
N ARG A 238 31.41 -17.67 -4.41
CA ARG A 238 32.83 -17.64 -4.03
C ARG A 238 33.66 -16.74 -4.95
N GLN A 239 34.49 -15.88 -4.37
CA GLN A 239 35.51 -15.09 -5.06
C GLN A 239 36.76 -14.96 -4.19
N PHE A 240 37.92 -14.83 -4.85
CA PHE A 240 39.24 -14.78 -4.21
C PHE A 240 39.43 -15.83 -3.09
N GLY A 241 39.00 -17.08 -3.36
CA GLY A 241 39.21 -18.22 -2.49
C GLY A 241 38.22 -18.41 -1.34
N ARG A 242 37.22 -17.53 -1.16
CA ARG A 242 36.24 -17.63 -0.06
C ARG A 242 34.84 -17.16 -0.45
N ALA A 243 33.83 -17.35 0.41
CA ALA A 243 32.49 -16.85 0.14
C ALA A 243 32.46 -15.31 0.16
N VAL A 244 31.66 -14.70 -0.72
CA VAL A 244 31.53 -13.23 -0.80
C VAL A 244 30.97 -12.66 0.52
N GLY A 245 30.15 -13.41 1.22
CA GLY A 245 29.62 -13.04 2.54
C GLY A 245 30.69 -12.98 3.65
N GLU A 246 31.91 -13.48 3.42
CA GLU A 246 32.99 -13.43 4.43
C GLU A 246 33.70 -12.07 4.50
N TYR A 247 33.60 -11.24 3.45
CA TYR A 247 34.22 -9.92 3.43
C TYR A 247 33.47 -8.95 4.36
N GLN A 248 34.21 -8.26 5.23
CA GLN A 248 33.65 -7.35 6.24
C GLN A 248 32.75 -6.27 5.63
N ALA A 249 33.13 -5.72 4.47
CA ALA A 249 32.31 -4.72 3.78
C ALA A 249 30.92 -5.26 3.39
N VAL A 250 30.83 -6.52 2.95
CA VAL A 250 29.56 -7.17 2.61
C VAL A 250 28.75 -7.45 3.87
N LYS A 251 29.39 -7.97 4.92
CA LYS A 251 28.73 -8.22 6.22
C LYS A 251 28.13 -6.94 6.80
N HIS A 252 28.90 -5.86 6.86
CA HIS A 252 28.44 -4.58 7.39
C HIS A 252 27.28 -4.02 6.56
N ALA A 253 27.37 -4.07 5.22
CA ALA A 253 26.29 -3.59 4.36
C ALA A 253 24.97 -4.36 4.58
N LEU A 254 25.02 -5.68 4.72
CA LEU A 254 23.83 -6.51 4.99
C LEU A 254 23.32 -6.36 6.42
N ALA A 255 24.22 -6.21 7.40
CA ALA A 255 23.86 -5.93 8.78
C ALA A 255 23.12 -4.58 8.90
N ASP A 256 23.57 -3.56 8.20
CA ASP A 256 22.90 -2.27 8.21
C ASP A 256 21.49 -2.31 7.56
N VAL A 257 21.32 -3.14 6.51
CA VAL A 257 20.00 -3.40 5.93
C VAL A 257 19.09 -4.06 6.97
N ARG A 258 19.59 -5.10 7.64
CA ARG A 258 18.84 -5.78 8.70
C ARG A 258 18.43 -4.83 9.81
N VAL A 259 19.36 -4.01 10.31
CA VAL A 259 19.08 -2.98 11.30
C VAL A 259 17.96 -2.04 10.82
N GLY A 260 18.06 -1.53 9.59
CA GLY A 260 17.02 -0.66 9.03
C GLY A 260 15.63 -1.28 9.03
N LEU A 261 15.51 -2.57 8.64
CA LEU A 261 14.24 -3.30 8.62
C LEU A 261 13.72 -3.60 10.03
N ASP A 262 14.61 -3.98 10.96
CA ASP A 262 14.27 -4.23 12.36
C ASP A 262 13.75 -2.98 13.08
N PHE A 263 14.19 -1.78 12.67
CA PHE A 263 13.63 -0.51 13.17
C PHE A 263 12.35 -0.09 12.44
N ALA A 264 12.19 -0.42 11.16
CA ALA A 264 11.00 -0.07 10.38
C ALA A 264 9.74 -0.82 10.83
N ARG A 265 9.86 -2.11 11.10
CA ARG A 265 8.73 -3.00 11.40
C ARG A 265 7.97 -2.63 12.69
N PRO A 266 8.61 -2.38 13.84
CA PRO A 266 7.90 -1.93 15.04
C PRO A 266 7.18 -0.60 14.85
N LEU A 267 7.75 0.32 14.08
CA LEU A 267 7.13 1.61 13.78
C LEU A 267 5.89 1.45 12.89
N LEU A 268 5.94 0.55 11.91
CA LEU A 268 4.79 0.15 11.10
C LEU A 268 3.67 -0.43 11.97
N HIS A 269 4.00 -1.39 12.85
CA HIS A 269 3.00 -2.00 13.73
C HIS A 269 2.41 -0.98 14.72
N GLY A 270 3.23 -0.09 15.26
CA GLY A 270 2.78 1.01 16.12
C GLY A 270 1.78 1.92 15.40
N ALA A 271 2.12 2.37 14.19
CA ALA A 271 1.22 3.18 13.37
C ALA A 271 -0.11 2.48 13.06
N ALA A 272 -0.09 1.17 12.83
CA ALA A 272 -1.29 0.37 12.61
C ALA A 272 -2.19 0.29 13.86
N LEU A 273 -1.60 0.16 15.05
CA LEU A 273 -2.33 0.16 16.32
C LEU A 273 -2.94 1.53 16.63
N GLU A 274 -2.22 2.62 16.37
CA GLU A 274 -2.73 3.99 16.54
C GLU A 274 -3.91 4.27 15.60
N LEU A 275 -3.81 3.85 14.32
CA LEU A 275 -4.93 3.94 13.38
C LEU A 275 -6.17 3.14 13.85
N ALA A 276 -5.96 2.02 14.52
CA ALA A 276 -7.06 1.21 15.06
C ALA A 276 -7.75 1.95 16.23
N ALA A 277 -6.97 2.54 17.13
CA ALA A 277 -7.47 3.27 18.30
C ALA A 277 -8.26 4.53 17.91
N ASP A 278 -7.82 5.25 16.87
CA ASP A 278 -8.53 6.40 16.29
C ASP A 278 -9.90 5.97 15.74
N THR A 279 -9.99 4.77 15.14
CA THR A 279 -11.24 4.25 14.56
C THR A 279 -12.25 3.86 15.64
N THR A 280 -11.81 3.36 16.80
CA THR A 280 -12.69 2.91 17.88
C THR A 280 -13.03 4.01 18.90
N GLY A 281 -12.52 5.24 18.72
CA GLY A 281 -12.67 6.33 19.68
C GLY A 281 -12.02 6.03 21.04
N ALA A 282 -11.12 5.05 21.09
CA ALA A 282 -10.44 4.59 22.31
C ALA A 282 -9.14 5.36 22.58
N ALA A 283 -8.84 6.36 21.74
CA ALA A 283 -7.72 7.27 21.94
C ALA A 283 -7.87 7.97 23.30
N GLY A 284 -6.94 7.69 24.21
CA GLY A 284 -6.78 8.47 25.43
C GLY A 284 -6.50 9.95 25.09
N VAL A 285 -6.71 10.84 26.05
CA VAL A 285 -6.47 12.29 25.94
C VAL A 285 -5.05 12.58 25.43
N GLY A 286 -4.90 12.71 24.12
CA GLY A 286 -3.63 12.87 23.43
C GLY A 286 -3.88 13.21 21.96
N VAL A 287 -3.15 14.20 21.45
CA VAL A 287 -3.24 14.72 20.07
C VAL A 287 -3.27 13.56 19.07
N ALA A 288 -4.17 13.58 18.07
CA ALA A 288 -4.28 12.56 17.03
C ALA A 288 -2.91 12.26 16.35
N THR A 289 -2.22 11.23 16.83
CA THR A 289 -0.84 10.87 16.43
C THR A 289 -0.78 9.86 15.29
N ALA A 290 -1.86 9.15 14.98
CA ALA A 290 -1.85 8.09 13.97
C ALA A 290 -1.35 8.60 12.60
N ALA A 291 -1.84 9.77 12.19
CA ALA A 291 -1.39 10.52 11.02
C ALA A 291 0.15 10.71 10.93
N ARG A 292 0.75 11.11 12.06
CA ARG A 292 2.21 11.29 12.20
C ARG A 292 2.91 9.94 12.13
N ASP A 293 2.39 8.95 12.85
CA ASP A 293 3.04 7.65 13.00
C ASP A 293 3.02 6.84 11.71
N VAL A 294 1.94 6.91 10.93
CA VAL A 294 1.87 6.38 9.56
C VAL A 294 2.93 7.04 8.67
N SER A 295 3.06 8.36 8.75
CA SER A 295 4.07 9.08 7.96
C SER A 295 5.50 8.72 8.38
N ALA A 296 5.76 8.57 9.67
CA ALA A 296 7.04 8.12 10.20
C ALA A 296 7.35 6.67 9.75
N ALA A 297 6.38 5.77 9.83
CA ALA A 297 6.48 4.39 9.36
C ALA A 297 6.79 4.35 7.85
N LYS A 298 6.05 5.11 7.03
CA LYS A 298 6.27 5.19 5.58
C LYS A 298 7.66 5.71 5.22
N VAL A 299 8.18 6.72 5.93
CA VAL A 299 9.55 7.22 5.72
C VAL A 299 10.58 6.17 6.07
N LEU A 300 10.44 5.50 7.22
CA LEU A 300 11.43 4.54 7.69
C LEU A 300 11.41 3.25 6.83
N ALA A 301 10.24 2.74 6.49
CA ALA A 301 10.07 1.62 5.57
C ALA A 301 10.66 1.93 4.19
N SER A 302 10.38 3.12 3.63
CA SER A 302 10.96 3.56 2.34
C SER A 302 12.48 3.65 2.39
N THR A 303 13.02 4.16 3.50
CA THR A 303 14.47 4.30 3.69
C THR A 303 15.14 2.93 3.81
N ALA A 304 14.57 2.02 4.60
CA ALA A 304 15.07 0.67 4.79
C ALA A 304 15.00 -0.15 3.49
N ALA A 305 13.87 -0.12 2.78
CA ALA A 305 13.68 -0.83 1.52
C ALA A 305 14.62 -0.30 0.42
N LEU A 306 14.82 1.01 0.31
CA LEU A 306 15.81 1.58 -0.63
C LEU A 306 17.23 1.17 -0.30
N ARG A 307 17.59 1.09 0.99
CA ARG A 307 18.89 0.57 1.42
C ARG A 307 19.03 -0.90 1.01
N ALA A 308 18.00 -1.71 1.26
CA ALA A 308 17.96 -3.11 0.85
C ALA A 308 18.15 -3.25 -0.67
N ALA A 309 17.41 -2.50 -1.48
CA ALA A 309 17.48 -2.55 -2.94
C ALA A 309 18.87 -2.18 -3.48
N ARG A 310 19.46 -1.10 -2.96
CA ARG A 310 20.81 -0.66 -3.36
C ARG A 310 21.89 -1.64 -2.92
N THR A 311 21.83 -2.11 -1.68
CA THR A 311 22.78 -3.10 -1.17
C THR A 311 22.66 -4.41 -1.93
N ALA A 312 21.43 -4.88 -2.19
CA ALA A 312 21.19 -6.10 -2.95
C ALA A 312 21.82 -6.02 -4.35
N LEU A 313 21.57 -4.93 -5.08
CA LEU A 313 22.19 -4.72 -6.40
C LEU A 313 23.72 -4.73 -6.30
N GLN A 314 24.28 -4.04 -5.31
CA GLN A 314 25.73 -3.95 -5.11
C GLN A 314 26.38 -5.30 -4.80
N VAL A 315 25.80 -6.11 -3.91
CA VAL A 315 26.41 -7.38 -3.48
C VAL A 315 26.21 -8.50 -4.49
N HIS A 316 25.17 -8.42 -5.33
CA HIS A 316 25.00 -9.34 -6.45
C HIS A 316 25.98 -9.03 -7.60
N GLY A 317 26.32 -7.75 -7.79
CA GLY A 317 27.18 -7.31 -8.88
C GLY A 317 26.46 -7.41 -10.23
N ALA A 318 27.18 -7.79 -11.29
CA ALA A 318 26.64 -7.79 -12.65
C ALA A 318 25.36 -8.64 -12.81
N ILE A 319 25.24 -9.79 -12.13
CA ILE A 319 24.05 -10.64 -12.22
C ILE A 319 22.78 -9.94 -11.71
N GLY A 320 22.92 -9.02 -10.74
CA GLY A 320 21.80 -8.23 -10.21
C GLY A 320 21.22 -7.25 -11.23
N TYR A 321 21.94 -6.97 -12.33
CA TYR A 321 21.45 -6.17 -13.47
C TYR A 321 20.80 -7.01 -14.57
N THR A 322 20.86 -8.34 -14.48
CA THR A 322 20.32 -9.24 -15.50
C THR A 322 18.90 -9.69 -15.15
N LEU A 323 18.17 -10.16 -16.16
CA LEU A 323 16.84 -10.76 -15.97
C LEU A 323 16.89 -12.21 -15.45
N GLU A 324 18.10 -12.80 -15.37
CA GLU A 324 18.33 -14.16 -14.84
C GLU A 324 18.05 -14.23 -13.33
N CYS A 325 18.13 -13.10 -12.64
CA CYS A 325 17.75 -12.98 -11.23
C CYS A 325 16.48 -12.16 -11.11
N ASP A 326 15.53 -12.65 -10.32
CA ASP A 326 14.26 -11.97 -10.05
C ASP A 326 14.44 -10.64 -9.28
N LEU A 327 15.65 -10.34 -8.79
CA LEU A 327 15.95 -9.18 -7.94
C LEU A 327 15.44 -7.85 -8.49
N SER A 328 15.47 -7.69 -9.82
CA SER A 328 14.98 -6.50 -10.51
C SER A 328 13.49 -6.22 -10.22
N ILE A 329 12.67 -7.25 -9.99
CA ILE A 329 11.25 -7.13 -9.62
C ILE A 329 11.11 -6.28 -8.34
N TRP A 330 11.76 -6.69 -7.25
CA TRP A 330 11.71 -5.96 -5.99
C TRP A 330 12.43 -4.61 -6.04
N ILE A 331 13.57 -4.50 -6.74
CA ILE A 331 14.30 -3.22 -6.84
C ILE A 331 13.44 -2.15 -7.53
N LEU A 332 12.81 -2.50 -8.65
CA LEU A 332 11.96 -1.58 -9.41
C LEU A 332 10.67 -1.27 -8.64
N GLY A 333 10.05 -2.29 -8.03
CA GLY A 333 8.86 -2.12 -7.18
C GLY A 333 9.10 -1.19 -5.99
N VAL A 334 10.22 -1.37 -5.27
CA VAL A 334 10.64 -0.44 -4.20
C VAL A 334 10.83 0.97 -4.75
N ARG A 335 11.50 1.12 -5.90
CA ARG A 335 11.76 2.44 -6.50
C ARG A 335 10.45 3.16 -6.87
N ALA A 336 9.46 2.45 -7.41
CA ALA A 336 8.15 3.00 -7.73
C ALA A 336 7.36 3.37 -6.46
N LEU A 337 7.34 2.48 -5.46
CA LEU A 337 6.48 2.61 -4.29
C LEU A 337 6.97 3.64 -3.25
N VAL A 338 8.26 4.01 -3.26
CA VAL A 338 8.80 5.07 -2.40
C VAL A 338 8.11 6.41 -2.61
N GLY A 339 7.78 6.75 -3.85
CA GLY A 339 7.12 8.02 -4.19
C GLY A 339 5.59 7.94 -4.23
N ALA A 340 5.03 6.73 -4.19
CA ALA A 340 3.59 6.52 -4.20
C ALA A 340 3.00 6.64 -2.78
N TRP A 341 1.75 7.11 -2.73
CA TRP A 341 0.99 7.34 -1.48
C TRP A 341 1.60 8.42 -0.59
N GLY A 342 2.13 9.48 -1.22
CA GLY A 342 2.87 10.54 -0.57
C GLY A 342 4.38 10.36 -0.71
N THR A 343 5.09 11.45 -1.05
CA THR A 343 6.54 11.39 -1.20
C THR A 343 7.24 11.37 0.17
N PRO A 344 8.51 10.94 0.24
CA PRO A 344 9.29 11.05 1.49
C PRO A 344 9.38 12.49 2.02
N ALA A 345 9.29 13.51 1.16
CA ALA A 345 9.27 14.90 1.58
C ALA A 345 7.94 15.25 2.26
N ASP A 346 6.81 14.83 1.67
CA ASP A 346 5.47 15.07 2.23
C ASP A 346 5.32 14.46 3.61
N HIS A 347 5.73 13.20 3.77
CA HIS A 347 5.65 12.50 5.06
C HIS A 347 6.59 13.10 6.11
N ARG A 348 7.83 13.48 5.75
CA ARG A 348 8.73 14.18 6.69
C ARG A 348 8.16 15.54 7.09
N ALA A 349 7.60 16.29 6.15
CA ALA A 349 6.97 17.57 6.44
C ALA A 349 5.76 17.39 7.37
N ARG A 350 4.96 16.35 7.20
CA ARG A 350 3.84 16.04 8.09
C ARG A 350 4.30 15.66 9.50
N VAL A 351 5.36 14.86 9.63
CA VAL A 351 5.97 14.55 10.92
C VAL A 351 6.49 15.84 11.58
N LEU A 352 7.24 16.67 10.85
CA LEU A 352 7.75 17.94 11.36
C LEU A 352 6.62 18.86 11.84
N ARG A 353 5.57 19.05 11.03
CA ARG A 353 4.41 19.87 11.39
C ARG A 353 3.81 19.43 12.72
N SER A 354 3.62 18.12 12.93
CA SER A 354 3.06 17.60 14.19
C SER A 354 3.92 17.88 15.43
N LEU A 355 5.23 18.06 15.26
CA LEU A 355 6.15 18.39 16.35
C LEU A 355 6.19 19.89 16.64
N THR A 356 6.02 20.71 15.59
CA THR A 356 6.07 22.18 15.69
C THR A 356 4.71 22.81 16.01
N SER A 357 3.60 22.12 15.75
CA SER A 357 2.24 22.59 15.99
C SER A 357 1.73 22.32 17.41
N GLN A 358 2.62 21.96 18.36
CA GLN A 358 2.21 21.92 19.76
C GLN A 358 1.83 23.34 20.22
N PRO A 359 0.73 23.52 20.96
CA PRO A 359 0.34 24.83 21.44
C PRO A 359 1.47 25.39 22.26
N SER A 360 1.89 26.62 21.94
CA SER A 360 2.66 27.44 22.84
C SER A 360 2.00 27.35 24.22
N GLN A 361 2.73 26.84 25.21
CA GLN A 361 2.38 27.08 26.61
C GLN A 361 2.41 28.59 26.82
N ALA A 362 1.26 29.23 26.59
CA ALA A 362 0.98 30.56 27.07
C ALA A 362 0.58 30.43 28.54
N GLY A 363 1.38 31.02 29.42
CA GLY A 363 1.16 31.13 30.87
C GLY A 363 2.09 30.17 31.64
N ALA A 364 2.99 30.62 32.53
CA ALA A 364 3.02 31.86 33.32
C ALA A 364 4.40 32.53 33.33
#